data_AF-A0A0D5CME9-F1
#
_entry.id   AF-A0A0D5CME9-F1
#
_cell.length_a   1.000
_cell.length_b   1.000
_cell.length_c   1.000
_cell.angle_alpha   90.00
_cell.angle_beta   90.00
_cell.angle_gamma   90.00
#
_symmetry.space_group_name_H-M   'P 1'
#
loop_
_entity.id
_entity.type
_entity.pdbx_description
1 polymer ?
#
loop_
_entity_poly.entity_id
_entity_poly.type
_entity_poly.pdbx_seq_one_letter_code
_entity_poly.pdbx_strand_id
1 'polypeptide(L)'
;MTSIHAGTRRNRRPTGEIAVPRKIRLAPETEAAFQAAAEASGNLSMSLYLERLAAQLRTDLGALPVLSPATASKEADTTTT
;
A
#
# COMPACT_ATOMS: atom_id res chain seq x y z
N MET A 1 -28.78 -24.47 -16.92
CA MET A 1 -28.29 -23.64 -15.79
C MET A 1 -27.05 -22.89 -16.24
N THR A 2 -27.21 -21.67 -16.73
CA THR A 2 -26.11 -20.78 -17.13
C THR A 2 -25.49 -20.18 -15.87
N SER A 3 -24.27 -20.59 -15.54
CA SER A 3 -23.53 -20.04 -14.41
C SER A 3 -23.08 -18.61 -14.74
N ILE A 4 -23.83 -17.62 -14.22
CA ILE A 4 -23.40 -16.23 -14.23
C ILE A 4 -22.17 -16.16 -13.33
N HIS A 5 -20.98 -16.23 -13.94
CA HIS A 5 -19.76 -15.81 -13.27
C HIS A 5 -19.94 -14.31 -13.05
N ALA A 6 -20.36 -13.92 -11.85
CA ALA A 6 -20.33 -12.55 -11.40
C ALA A 6 -18.87 -12.13 -11.36
N GLY A 7 -18.32 -11.81 -12.54
CA GLY A 7 -16.95 -11.37 -12.69
C GLY A 7 -16.80 -10.10 -11.88
N THR A 8 -16.13 -10.21 -10.73
CA THR A 8 -15.91 -9.10 -9.82
C THR A 8 -15.20 -8.01 -10.62
N ARG A 9 -15.95 -6.98 -11.02
CA ARG A 9 -15.47 -5.91 -11.90
C ARG A 9 -14.35 -5.20 -11.14
N ARG A 10 -13.09 -5.45 -11.51
CA ARG A 10 -11.96 -4.78 -10.89
C ARG A 10 -12.10 -3.29 -11.11
N ASN A 11 -12.02 -2.52 -10.02
CA ASN A 11 -11.92 -1.07 -10.08
C ASN A 11 -10.51 -0.73 -10.53
N ARG A 12 -10.40 -0.37 -11.81
CA ARG A 12 -9.14 0.00 -12.48
C ARG A 12 -9.11 1.51 -12.69
N ARG A 13 -7.93 2.04 -12.98
CA ARG A 13 -7.78 3.41 -13.47
C ARG A 13 -8.71 3.66 -14.66
N PRO A 14 -9.33 4.85 -14.75
CA PRO A 14 -10.19 5.18 -15.86
C PRO A 14 -9.42 5.16 -17.18
N THR A 15 -10.11 4.76 -18.25
CA THR A 15 -9.54 4.72 -19.59
C THR A 15 -9.07 6.12 -20.00
N GLY A 16 -7.84 6.25 -20.49
CA GLY A 16 -7.28 7.52 -20.97
C GLY A 16 -6.30 8.20 -20.00
N GLU A 17 -6.16 7.73 -18.76
CA GLU A 17 -5.11 8.20 -17.87
C GLU A 17 -3.74 7.63 -18.27
N ILE A 18 -2.73 8.51 -18.34
CA ILE A 18 -1.35 8.10 -18.55
C ILE A 18 -0.89 7.32 -17.30
N ALA A 19 -0.56 6.05 -17.51
CA ALA A 19 0.04 5.19 -16.51
C ALA A 19 1.48 4.89 -16.91
N VAL A 20 2.42 5.09 -15.97
CA VAL A 20 3.83 4.74 -16.18
C VAL A 20 4.09 3.37 -15.54
N PRO A 21 4.52 2.35 -16.31
CA PRO A 21 4.80 1.05 -15.74
C PRO A 21 6.00 1.10 -14.80
N ARG A 22 5.88 0.46 -13.63
CA ARG A 22 6.92 0.37 -12.61
C ARG A 22 7.05 -1.07 -12.15
N LYS A 23 8.27 -1.60 -12.16
CA LYS A 23 8.57 -2.90 -11.53
C LYS A 23 8.90 -2.67 -10.06
N ILE A 24 8.20 -3.36 -9.17
CA ILE A 24 8.40 -3.33 -7.72
C ILE A 24 8.70 -4.76 -7.26
N ARG A 25 9.60 -4.92 -6.28
CA ARG A 25 9.84 -6.21 -5.62
C ARG A 25 9.29 -6.11 -4.21
N LEU A 26 8.44 -7.06 -3.85
CA LEU A 26 7.83 -7.17 -2.53
C LEU A 26 8.23 -8.50 -1.93
N ALA A 27 8.27 -8.56 -0.59
CA ALA A 27 8.28 -9.85 0.09
C ALA A 27 6.93 -10.55 -0.11
N PRO A 28 6.88 -11.89 -0.20
CA PRO A 28 5.64 -12.62 -0.50
C PRO A 28 4.49 -12.31 0.47
N GLU A 29 4.79 -12.18 1.76
CA GLU A 29 3.81 -11.85 2.80
C GLU A 29 3.24 -10.44 2.62
N THR A 30 4.06 -9.50 2.15
CA THR A 30 3.63 -8.12 1.90
C THR A 30 2.76 -8.04 0.65
N GLU A 31 3.13 -8.79 -0.40
CA GLU A 31 2.30 -8.91 -1.61
C GLU A 31 0.91 -9.44 -1.27
N ALA A 32 0.83 -10.54 -0.51
CA ALA A 32 -0.44 -11.13 -0.08
C ALA A 32 -1.27 -10.14 0.75
N ALA A 33 -0.65 -9.43 1.70
CA ALA A 33 -1.32 -8.44 2.53
C ALA A 33 -1.91 -7.29 1.70
N PHE A 34 -1.14 -6.75 0.74
CA PHE A 34 -1.65 -5.70 -0.14
C PHE A 34 -2.74 -6.19 -1.07
N GLN A 35 -2.65 -7.43 -1.57
CA GLN A 35 -3.68 -8.00 -2.43
C GLN A 35 -5.00 -8.14 -1.67
N ALA A 36 -4.97 -8.68 -0.45
CA ALA A 36 -6.14 -8.79 0.42
C ALA A 36 -6.73 -7.41 0.76
N ALA A 37 -5.88 -6.42 1.06
CA ALA A 37 -6.33 -5.07 1.36
C ALA A 37 -6.96 -4.37 0.14
N ALA A 38 -6.40 -4.57 -1.07
CA ALA A 38 -6.95 -4.05 -2.31
C ALA A 38 -8.32 -4.67 -2.63
N GLU A 39 -8.50 -5.96 -2.35
CA GLU A 39 -9.78 -6.67 -2.47
C GLU A 39 -10.82 -6.14 -1.49
N ALA A 40 -10.44 -5.98 -0.21
CA ALA A 40 -11.29 -5.40 0.82
C ALA A 40 -11.68 -3.94 0.52
N SER A 41 -10.82 -3.20 -0.19
CA SER A 41 -11.06 -1.80 -0.60
C SER A 41 -12.00 -1.65 -1.80
N GLY A 42 -12.84 -2.65 -2.07
CA GLY A 42 -13.75 -2.66 -3.22
C GLY A 42 -13.09 -3.20 -4.49
N ASN A 43 -12.24 -4.22 -4.35
CA ASN A 43 -11.57 -4.90 -5.46
C ASN A 43 -10.79 -3.94 -6.38
N LEU A 44 -9.98 -3.09 -5.76
CA LEU A 44 -9.09 -2.16 -6.46
C LEU A 44 -7.97 -2.93 -7.17
N SER A 45 -7.53 -2.45 -8.32
CA SER A 45 -6.23 -2.87 -8.86
C SER A 45 -5.10 -2.46 -7.92
N MET A 46 -4.06 -3.30 -7.80
CA MET A 46 -2.90 -3.05 -6.92
C MET A 46 -2.30 -1.64 -7.11
N SER A 47 -2.09 -1.19 -8.35
CA SER A 47 -1.54 0.14 -8.64
C SER A 47 -2.43 1.26 -8.08
N LEU A 48 -3.75 1.17 -8.29
CA LEU A 48 -4.72 2.15 -7.78
C LEU A 48 -4.81 2.12 -6.25
N TYR A 49 -4.74 0.93 -5.65
CA TYR A 49 -4.69 0.78 -4.20
C TYR A 49 -3.47 1.49 -3.59
N LEU A 50 -2.28 1.25 -4.15
CA LEU A 50 -1.04 1.90 -3.69
C LEU A 50 -1.06 3.42 -3.89
N GLU A 51 -1.62 3.92 -4.99
CA GLU A 51 -1.77 5.36 -5.24
C GLU A 51 -2.68 6.02 -4.20
N ARG A 52 -3.84 5.40 -3.90
CA ARG A 52 -4.76 5.90 -2.87
C ARG A 52 -4.15 5.83 -1.48
N LEU A 53 -3.49 4.71 -1.14
CA LEU A 53 -2.80 4.55 0.12
C LEU A 53 -1.73 5.63 0.32
N ALA A 54 -0.91 5.88 -0.71
CA ALA A 54 0.10 6.93 -0.66
C ALA A 54 -0.51 8.33 -0.53
N ALA A 55 -1.62 8.62 -1.21
CA ALA A 55 -2.33 9.89 -1.07
C ALA A 55 -2.89 10.08 0.35
N GLN A 56 -3.47 9.04 0.93
CA GLN A 56 -3.98 9.03 2.30
C GLN A 56 -2.84 9.28 3.30
N LEU A 57 -1.76 8.48 3.24
CA LEU A 57 -0.61 8.63 4.13
C LEU A 57 0.05 10.00 4.03
N ARG A 58 0.10 10.60 2.83
CA ARG A 58 0.62 11.96 2.67
C ARG A 58 -0.26 13.03 3.29
N THR A 59 -1.58 12.83 3.19
CA THR A 59 -2.54 13.74 3.81
C THR A 59 -2.45 13.66 5.34
N ASP A 60 -2.32 12.45 5.87
CA ASP A 60 -2.36 12.20 7.31
C ASP A 60 -1.02 12.47 8.01
N LEU A 61 0.10 12.09 7.38
CA LEU A 61 1.44 12.08 8.00
C LEU A 61 2.47 12.94 7.25
N GLY A 62 2.11 13.51 6.10
CA GLY A 62 3.05 14.25 5.25
C GLY A 62 4.03 13.32 4.53
N ALA A 63 5.31 13.35 4.93
CA ALA A 63 6.34 12.52 4.31
C ALA A 63 6.69 11.34 5.22
N LEU A 64 7.08 10.21 4.61
CA LEU A 64 7.68 9.11 5.36
C LEU A 64 8.95 9.61 6.05
N PRO A 65 9.22 9.17 7.30
CA PRO A 65 10.42 9.56 8.01
C PRO A 65 11.65 9.06 7.26
N VAL A 66 12.67 9.92 7.17
CA VAL A 66 13.97 9.53 6.64
C VAL A 66 14.64 8.63 7.67
N LEU A 67 14.89 7.38 7.29
CA LEU A 67 15.69 6.45 8.09
C LEU A 67 17.16 6.86 8.01
N SER A 68 17.52 7.95 8.69
CA SER A 68 18.92 8.34 8.86
C SER A 68 19.52 7.51 10.00
N PRO A 69 20.73 6.95 9.85
CA PRO A 69 21.41 6.24 10.94
C PRO A 69 21.73 7.14 12.14
N ALA A 70 21.52 8.45 12.04
CA ALA A 70 21.92 9.44 13.05
C ALA A 70 20.98 9.59 14.27
N THR A 71 19.86 8.85 14.35
CA THR A 71 18.94 8.92 15.51
C THR A 71 18.79 7.60 16.26
N ALA A 72 19.79 6.73 16.20
CA ALA A 72 20.02 5.74 17.26
C ALA A 72 20.56 6.44 18.54
N SER A 73 19.91 7.51 18.99
CA SER A 73 20.24 8.16 20.26
C SER A 73 19.42 7.48 21.36
N LYS A 74 20.14 6.63 22.09
CA LYS A 74 19.91 6.12 23.45
C LYS A 74 18.68 6.69 24.18
N GLU A 75 17.69 5.83 24.44
CA GLU A 75 16.96 5.85 25.70
C GLU A 75 16.79 4.42 26.20
N ALA A 76 17.66 4.03 27.14
CA ALA A 76 17.40 3.02 28.17
C ALA A 76 18.57 3.07 29.16
N ASP A 77 18.65 4.16 29.93
CA ASP A 77 19.34 4.16 31.22
C ASP A 77 18.30 4.44 32.30
N THR A 78 17.54 3.41 32.65
CA THR A 78 16.80 3.39 33.91
C THR A 78 17.74 2.87 34.98
N THR A 79 18.42 3.79 35.64
CA THR A 79 19.04 3.56 36.95
C THR A 79 17.93 3.26 37.95
N THR A 80 17.91 2.05 38.51
CA THR A 80 17.12 1.73 39.70
C THR A 80 18.02 1.90 40.93
N THR A 81 17.64 2.87 41.76
CA THR A 81 18.14 3.12 43.12
C THR A 81 17.74 2.00 44.08
#